data_AF-A0A8T4VUB5-F1
#
_entry.id   AF-A0A8T4VUB5-F1
#
_cell.length_a   1.000
_cell.length_b   1.000
_cell.length_c   1.000
_cell.angle_alpha   90.00
_cell.angle_beta   90.00
_cell.angle_gamma   90.00
#
_symmetry.space_group_name_H-M   'P 1'
#
loop_
_entity.id
_entity.type
_entity.pdbx_description
1 polymer ?
#
loop_
_entity_poly.entity_id
_entity_poly.type
_entity_poly.pdbx_seq_one_letter_code
_entity_poly.pdbx_strand_id
1 'polypeptide(L)' 'LKQADLTLVDIEDLKNLAYSRAGITEQKEPDWGDDLAAQVEYRDGTIIDVVPRVT' A
#
# COMPACT_ATOMS: atom_id res chain seq x y z
N LEU A 1 -17.60 -6.31 19.56
CA LEU A 1 -16.16 -6.10 19.25
C LEU A 1 -15.32 -5.91 20.50
N LYS A 2 -15.58 -4.91 21.36
CA LYS A 2 -14.85 -4.76 22.66
C LYS A 2 -15.02 -5.92 23.67
N GLN A 3 -15.96 -6.85 23.43
CA GLN A 3 -16.21 -8.05 24.26
C GLN A 3 -15.51 -9.30 23.75
N ALA A 4 -14.94 -9.27 22.55
CA ALA A 4 -14.02 -10.30 22.11
C ALA A 4 -12.62 -9.90 22.61
N ASP A 5 -11.86 -10.84 23.15
CA ASP A 5 -10.48 -10.64 23.62
C ASP A 5 -9.53 -10.46 22.42
N LEU A 6 -9.80 -9.43 21.63
CA LEU A 6 -9.10 -9.09 20.40
C LEU A 6 -8.41 -7.76 20.60
N THR A 7 -7.09 -7.78 20.52
CA THR A 7 -6.28 -6.57 20.48
C THR A 7 -6.57 -5.81 19.19
N LEU A 8 -7.08 -4.60 19.33
CA LEU A 8 -7.18 -3.63 18.24
C LEU A 8 -5.95 -2.76 18.26
N VAL A 9 -5.39 -2.50 17.09
CA VAL A 9 -4.27 -1.59 16.88
C VAL A 9 -4.58 -0.71 15.69
N ASP A 10 -4.01 0.48 15.67
CA ASP A 10 -4.16 1.37 14.51
C ASP A 10 -3.30 0.86 13.34
N ILE A 11 -3.77 1.09 12.12
CA ILE A 11 -3.05 0.66 10.91
C ILE A 11 -1.65 1.31 10.82
N GLU A 12 -1.51 2.52 11.36
CA GLU A 12 -0.22 3.21 11.43
C GLU A 12 0.75 2.53 12.40
N ASP A 13 0.26 1.93 13.50
CA ASP A 13 1.12 1.15 14.41
C ASP A 13 1.65 -0.11 13.71
N LEU A 14 0.80 -0.77 12.93
CA LEU A 14 1.19 -1.93 12.12
C LEU A 14 2.21 -1.55 11.05
N LYS A 15 2.01 -0.42 10.36
CA LYS A 15 2.97 0.13 9.41
C LYS A 15 4.32 0.38 10.10
N ASN A 16 4.34 1.14 11.19
CA ASN A 16 5.56 1.46 11.93
C ASN A 16 6.31 0.22 12.42
N LEU A 17 5.57 -0.79 12.91
CA LEU A 17 6.14 -2.07 13.31
C LEU A 17 6.81 -2.78 12.12
N ALA A 18 6.16 -2.80 10.94
CA ALA A 18 6.70 -3.42 9.74
C ALA A 18 7.98 -2.71 9.26
N TYR A 19 7.96 -1.38 9.17
CA TYR A 19 9.13 -0.56 8.79
C TYR A 19 10.31 -0.77 9.75
N SER A 20 10.04 -0.73 11.06
CA SER A 20 11.06 -0.96 12.10
C SER A 20 11.69 -2.35 11.98
N ARG A 21 10.89 -3.40 11.77
CA ARG A 21 11.41 -4.78 11.61
C ARG A 21 12.21 -4.99 10.34
N ALA A 22 11.83 -4.31 9.26
CA ALA A 22 12.54 -4.39 7.98
C ALA A 22 13.79 -3.49 7.94
N GLY A 23 14.02 -2.64 8.95
CA GLY A 23 15.10 -1.66 8.95
C GLY A 23 14.90 -0.55 7.91
N ILE A 24 13.65 -0.31 7.51
CA ILE A 24 13.30 0.68 6.49
C ILE A 24 12.91 1.97 7.21
N THR A 25 13.57 3.08 6.87
CA THR A 25 13.31 4.41 7.43
C THR A 25 12.37 5.24 6.57
N GLU A 26 12.32 4.94 5.28
CA GLU A 26 11.50 5.64 4.29
C GLU A 26 11.05 4.67 3.21
N GLN A 27 9.86 4.91 2.65
CA GLN A 27 9.36 4.12 1.54
C GLN A 27 10.20 4.41 0.30
N LYS A 28 10.85 3.40 -0.26
CA LYS A 28 11.54 3.53 -1.53
C LYS A 28 10.54 3.35 -2.67
N GLU A 29 10.46 4.34 -3.55
CA GLU A 29 9.74 4.20 -4.81
C GLU A 29 10.64 3.52 -5.87
N PRO A 30 10.08 2.65 -6.72
CA PRO A 30 10.75 2.20 -7.94
C PRO A 30 11.07 3.37 -8.88
N ASP A 31 12.00 3.16 -9.81
CA ASP A 31 12.16 4.06 -10.96
C ASP A 31 10.98 3.82 -11.92
N TRP A 32 10.01 4.71 -11.86
CA TRP A 32 8.83 4.71 -12.71
C TRP A 32 9.12 5.40 -14.04
N GLY A 33 8.72 4.77 -15.14
CA GLY A 33 8.66 5.39 -16.45
C GLY A 33 7.36 6.14 -16.69
N ASP A 34 7.35 7.00 -17.71
CA ASP A 34 6.19 7.84 -18.07
C ASP A 34 5.04 7.05 -18.73
N ASP A 35 5.34 5.88 -19.31
CA ASP A 35 4.35 5.03 -19.95
C ASP A 35 3.56 4.21 -18.91
N LEU A 36 2.24 4.10 -19.11
CA LEU A 36 1.40 3.21 -18.33
C LEU A 36 1.46 1.78 -18.88
N ALA A 37 1.68 0.82 -18.00
CA ALA A 37 1.58 -0.61 -18.29
C ALA A 37 0.13 -1.10 -18.22
N ALA A 38 -0.67 -0.58 -17.30
CA ALA A 38 -2.08 -0.94 -17.13
C ALA A 38 -2.91 0.14 -16.41
N GLN A 39 -4.24 0.01 -16.49
CA GLN A 39 -5.20 0.74 -15.67
C GLN A 39 -5.90 -0.26 -14.74
N VAL A 40 -6.20 0.16 -13.51
CA VAL A 40 -6.95 -0.64 -12.54
C VAL A 40 -8.39 -0.17 -12.53
N GLU A 41 -9.27 -1.01 -13.06
CA GLU A 41 -10.71 -0.79 -13.09
C GLU A 41 -11.34 -1.30 -11.78
N TYR A 42 -12.12 -0.44 -11.13
CA TYR A 42 -12.94 -0.78 -9.99
C TYR A 42 -14.20 -1.52 -10.43
N ARG A 43 -14.88 -2.17 -9.49
CA ARG A 43 -16.03 -3.04 -9.76
C ARG A 43 -17.21 -2.38 -10.48
N ASP A 44 -17.29 -1.05 -10.49
CA ASP A 44 -18.34 -0.27 -11.15
C ASP A 44 -17.92 0.30 -12.52
N GLY A 45 -16.74 -0.07 -13.00
CA GLY A 45 -16.16 0.40 -14.25
C GLY A 45 -15.37 1.71 -14.14
N THR A 46 -15.27 2.30 -12.94
CA THR A 46 -14.43 3.49 -12.74
C THR A 46 -12.95 3.11 -12.67
N ILE A 47 -12.06 3.95 -13.20
CA ILE A 47 -10.62 3.76 -13.04
C ILE A 47 -10.23 4.30 -11.66
N ILE A 48 -9.72 3.42 -10.80
CA ILE A 48 -9.31 3.78 -9.43
C ILE A 48 -7.80 3.99 -9.30
N ASP A 49 -7.01 3.36 -10.17
CA ASP A 49 -5.56 3.43 -10.13
C ASP A 49 -4.92 3.13 -11.50
N VAL A 50 -3.61 3.36 -11.61
CA VAL A 50 -2.80 3.06 -12.79
C VAL A 50 -1.53 2.30 -12.39
N VAL A 51 -1.00 1.49 -13.30
CA VAL A 51 0.28 0.80 -13.10
C VAL A 51 1.30 1.39 -14.08
N PRO A 52 2.26 2.20 -13.61
CA PRO A 52 3.34 2.71 -14.45
C PRO A 52 4.30 1.58 -14.88
N ARG A 53 4.97 1.74 -16.02
CA ARG A 53 6.08 0.87 -16.40
C ARG A 53 7.26 1.11 -15.44
N VAL A 54 7.97 0.05 -15.06
CA VAL A 54 9.24 0.16 -14.32
C VAL A 54 10.39 0.28 -15.31
N THR A 55 11.35 1.17 -15.05
CA THR A 55 12.56 1.37 -15.86
C THR A 55 13.81 0.77 -15.21
#